data_AF-A0A650CK40-F1
#
_entry.id   AF-A0A650CK40-F1
#
_cell.length_a   1.000
_cell.length_b   1.000
_cell.length_c   1.000
_cell.angle_alpha   90.00
_cell.angle_beta   90.00
_cell.angle_gamma   90.00
#
_symmetry.space_group_name_H-M   'P 1'
#
loop_
_entity.id
_entity.type
_entity.pdbx_description
1 polymer ?
#
loop_
_entity_poly.entity_id
_entity_poly.type
_entity_poly.pdbx_seq_one_letter_code
_entity_poly.pdbx_strand_id
1 'polypeptide(L)'
;MDKYFLALLGEAGATGLAKGIYIIRKEERFRIAYENELSHWEYFKKFKRSLLEKPVYYTLFVVGILVGIMGMAAIRRVVNKVESQALDFYYKNFDISGEIAKIVEDEKHHFIK
;
A
#
# COMPACT_ATOMS: atom_id res chain seq x y z
N MET A 1 -11.89 -14.22 -9.22
CA MET A 1 -11.93 -13.12 -8.22
C MET A 1 -11.72 -11.82 -8.97
N ASP A 2 -12.49 -10.77 -8.67
CA ASP A 2 -12.40 -9.48 -9.38
C ASP A 2 -11.07 -8.78 -9.04
N LYS A 3 -10.18 -8.64 -10.03
CA LYS A 3 -8.85 -8.06 -9.83
C LYS A 3 -8.90 -6.61 -9.36
N TYR A 4 -9.89 -5.83 -9.77
CA TYR A 4 -10.05 -4.44 -9.33
C TYR A 4 -10.54 -4.37 -7.89
N PHE A 5 -11.38 -5.33 -7.47
CA PHE A 5 -11.78 -5.46 -6.07
C PHE A 5 -10.59 -5.83 -5.17
N LEU A 6 -9.74 -6.76 -5.60
CA LEU A 6 -8.55 -7.13 -4.85
C LEU A 6 -7.52 -5.99 -4.77
N ALA A 7 -7.28 -5.30 -5.89
CA ALA A 7 -6.43 -4.11 -5.90
C ALA A 7 -6.99 -3.04 -4.94
N LEU A 8 -8.28 -2.74 -5.02
CA LEU A 8 -8.95 -1.79 -4.13
C LEU A 8 -8.72 -2.09 -2.64
N LEU A 9 -8.86 -3.36 -2.24
CA LEU A 9 -8.62 -3.75 -0.84
C LEU A 9 -7.14 -3.78 -0.48
N GLY A 10 -6.27 -4.16 -1.42
CA GLY A 10 -4.82 -4.11 -1.28
C GLY A 10 -4.35 -2.69 -0.96
N GLU A 11 -4.69 -1.73 -1.83
CA GLU A 11 -4.32 -0.32 -1.67
C GLU A 11 -4.93 0.31 -0.42
N ALA A 12 -6.18 -0.01 -0.08
CA ALA A 12 -6.78 0.45 1.17
C ALA A 12 -5.98 -0.04 2.40
N GLY A 13 -5.51 -1.29 2.36
CA GLY A 13 -4.68 -1.88 3.41
C GLY A 13 -3.28 -1.26 3.47
N ALA A 14 -2.62 -1.13 2.32
CA ALA A 14 -1.29 -0.55 2.20
C ALA A 14 -1.28 0.93 2.62
N THR A 15 -2.28 1.71 2.22
CA THR A 15 -2.51 3.08 2.71
C THR A 15 -2.62 3.13 4.23
N GLY A 16 -3.42 2.21 4.81
CA GLY A 16 -3.57 2.10 6.26
C GLY A 16 -2.22 1.84 6.94
N LEU A 17 -1.50 0.82 6.47
CA LEU A 17 -0.19 0.42 6.97
C LEU A 17 0.83 1.58 6.92
N ALA A 18 0.95 2.23 5.76
CA ALA A 18 1.87 3.34 5.52
C ALA A 18 1.57 4.52 6.47
N LYS A 19 0.29 4.88 6.63
CA LYS A 19 -0.13 5.93 7.58
C LYS A 19 0.24 5.57 9.02
N GLY A 20 0.01 4.34 9.42
CA GLY A 20 0.33 3.86 10.77
C GLY A 20 1.83 3.99 11.07
N ILE A 21 2.67 3.57 10.13
CA ILE A 21 4.13 3.70 10.24
C ILE A 21 4.54 5.17 10.27
N TYR A 22 3.99 6.01 9.39
CA TYR A 22 4.29 7.44 9.31
C TYR A 22 3.97 8.17 10.62
N ILE A 23 2.83 7.91 11.26
CA ILE A 23 2.48 8.57 12.54
C ILE A 23 3.52 8.32 13.63
N ILE A 24 4.12 7.13 13.63
CA ILE A 24 5.14 6.75 14.62
C ILE A 24 6.52 7.27 14.24
N ARG A 25 6.93 7.11 12.98
CA ARG A 25 8.29 7.43 12.53
C ARG A 25 8.48 8.89 12.14
N LYS A 26 7.44 9.52 11.60
CA LYS A 26 7.42 10.91 11.11
C LYS A 26 8.56 11.25 10.14
N GLU A 27 9.06 10.26 9.41
CA GLU A 27 10.06 10.47 8.36
C GLU A 27 9.38 10.75 7.03
N GLU A 28 9.99 11.63 6.24
CA GLU A 28 9.50 12.06 4.94
C GLU A 28 9.22 10.89 3.98
N ARG A 29 10.08 9.87 3.99
CA ARG A 29 9.90 8.66 3.17
C ARG A 29 8.55 7.97 3.42
N PHE A 30 8.08 7.92 4.67
CA PHE A 30 6.84 7.25 5.04
C PHE A 30 5.63 8.12 4.75
N ARG A 31 5.81 9.45 4.80
CA ARG A 31 4.80 10.40 4.33
C ARG A 31 4.54 10.22 2.83
N ILE A 32 5.62 10.17 2.05
CA ILE A 32 5.55 9.97 0.58
C ILE A 32 4.87 8.63 0.26
N ALA A 33 5.31 7.53 0.89
CA ALA A 33 4.67 6.23 0.70
C ALA A 33 3.16 6.28 1.01
N TYR A 34 2.76 6.89 2.14
CA TYR A 34 1.34 7.06 2.47
C TYR A 34 0.55 7.84 1.41
N GLU A 35 1.13 8.90 0.85
CA GLU A 35 0.46 9.72 -0.17
C GLU A 35 0.32 9.00 -1.51
N ASN A 36 1.33 8.23 -1.90
CA ASN A 36 1.28 7.40 -3.10
C ASN A 36 0.19 6.33 -2.98
N GLU A 37 0.21 5.56 -1.89
CA GLU A 37 -0.79 4.53 -1.59
C GLU A 37 -2.22 5.08 -1.56
N LEU A 38 -2.40 6.27 -0.97
CA LEU A 38 -3.70 6.95 -0.97
C LEU A 38 -4.16 7.30 -2.39
N SER A 39 -3.24 7.76 -3.25
CA SER A 39 -3.52 8.02 -4.66
C SER A 39 -3.90 6.74 -5.41
N HIS A 40 -3.20 5.62 -5.16
CA HIS A 40 -3.50 4.32 -5.74
C HIS A 40 -4.89 3.82 -5.32
N TRP A 41 -5.21 3.95 -4.03
CA TRP A 41 -6.53 3.59 -3.51
C TRP A 41 -7.64 4.42 -4.19
N GLU A 42 -7.47 5.74 -4.30
CA GLU A 42 -8.43 6.59 -5.02
C GLU A 42 -8.52 6.27 -6.51
N TYR A 43 -7.44 5.80 -7.15
CA TYR A 43 -7.48 5.30 -8.51
C TYR A 43 -8.38 4.07 -8.63
N PHE A 44 -8.20 3.04 -7.79
CA PHE A 44 -9.02 1.83 -7.86
C PHE A 44 -10.49 2.06 -7.47
N LYS A 45 -10.77 3.08 -6.65
CA LYS A 45 -12.14 3.53 -6.32
C LYS A 45 -12.96 3.99 -7.54
N LYS A 46 -12.31 4.33 -8.65
CA LYS A 46 -12.97 4.68 -9.92
C LYS A 46 -13.56 3.46 -10.62
N PHE A 47 -12.99 2.27 -10.38
CA PHE A 47 -13.41 1.01 -11.02
C PHE A 47 -14.30 0.16 -10.11
N LYS A 48 -14.07 0.20 -8.79
CA LYS A 48 -14.81 -0.59 -7.81
C LYS A 48 -14.98 0.18 -6.50
N ARG A 49 -16.04 -0.10 -5.74
CA ARG A 49 -16.23 0.36 -4.36
C ARG A 49 -16.66 -0.79 -3.47
N SER A 50 -16.26 -0.77 -2.21
CA SER A 50 -16.54 -1.82 -1.24
C SER A 50 -16.63 -1.27 0.19
N LEU A 51 -17.61 -1.75 0.95
CA LEU A 51 -17.69 -1.44 2.38
C LEU A 51 -16.51 -2.01 3.18
N LEU A 52 -15.78 -2.98 2.62
CA LEU A 52 -14.61 -3.59 3.24
C LEU A 52 -13.35 -2.72 3.18
N GLU A 53 -13.33 -1.67 2.36
CA GLU A 53 -12.18 -0.74 2.27
C GLU A 53 -11.83 -0.18 3.66
N LYS A 54 -12.84 0.29 4.41
CA LYS A 54 -12.65 0.88 5.74
C LYS A 54 -12.14 -0.14 6.77
N PRO A 55 -12.77 -1.32 6.96
CA PRO A 55 -12.24 -2.35 7.84
C PRO A 55 -10.79 -2.73 7.52
N VAL A 56 -10.45 -2.93 6.24
CA VAL A 56 -9.10 -3.30 5.82
C VAL A 56 -8.11 -2.18 6.15
N TYR A 57 -8.46 -0.94 5.80
CA TYR A 57 -7.67 0.25 6.14
C TYR A 57 -7.40 0.35 7.65
N TYR A 58 -8.43 0.31 8.50
CA TYR A 58 -8.24 0.49 9.94
C TYR A 58 -7.50 -0.68 10.58
N THR A 59 -7.71 -1.89 10.10
CA THR A 59 -6.97 -3.07 10.58
C THR A 59 -5.48 -2.90 10.30
N LEU A 60 -5.12 -2.56 9.07
CA LEU A 60 -3.72 -2.41 8.67
C LEU A 60 -3.10 -1.14 9.23
N PHE A 61 -3.90 -0.10 9.51
CA PHE A 61 -3.46 1.08 10.23
C PHE A 61 -2.97 0.75 11.65
N VAL A 62 -3.74 -0.05 12.39
CA VAL A 62 -3.32 -0.54 13.71
C VAL A 62 -2.05 -1.37 13.60
N VAL A 63 -1.96 -2.27 12.62
CA VAL A 63 -0.73 -3.03 12.33
C VAL A 63 0.45 -2.10 12.03
N GLY A 64 0.23 -1.05 11.23
CA GLY A 64 1.26 -0.06 10.88
C GLY A 64 1.80 0.68 12.09
N ILE A 65 0.94 1.03 13.06
CA ILE A 65 1.38 1.60 14.35
C ILE A 65 2.28 0.62 15.10
N LEU A 66 1.85 -0.65 15.22
CA LEU A 66 2.62 -1.68 15.92
C LEU A 66 3.99 -1.91 15.25
N VAL A 67 4.01 -2.07 13.93
CA VAL A 67 5.25 -2.22 13.14
C VAL A 67 6.12 -0.96 13.26
N GLY A 68 5.51 0.22 13.23
CA GLY A 68 6.17 1.51 13.43
C GLY A 68 6.97 1.56 14.74
N ILE A 69 6.46 0.96 15.82
CA ILE A 69 7.13 0.92 17.13
C ILE A 69 8.32 -0.06 17.13
N MET A 70 8.24 -1.19 16.41
CA MET A 70 9.20 -2.30 16.47
C MET A 70 10.60 -2.03 15.90
N GLY A 71 10.84 -0.89 15.25
CA GLY A 71 12.15 -0.54 14.70
C GLY A 71 12.25 -0.66 13.18
N MET A 72 13.28 -0.04 12.59
CA MET A 72 13.48 -0.01 11.13
C MET A 72 13.69 -1.39 10.50
N ALA A 73 14.27 -2.35 11.22
CA ALA A 73 14.44 -3.71 10.70
C ALA A 73 13.10 -4.43 10.50
N ALA A 74 12.14 -4.24 11.41
CA ALA A 74 10.79 -4.80 11.28
C ALA A 74 10.02 -4.09 10.17
N ILE A 75 10.06 -2.74 10.15
CA ILE A 75 9.44 -1.93 9.10
C ILE A 75 9.93 -2.36 7.72
N ARG A 76 11.25 -2.46 7.51
CA ARG A 76 11.84 -2.91 6.24
C ARG A 76 11.31 -4.27 5.80
N ARG A 77 11.24 -5.24 6.72
CA ARG A 77 10.75 -6.60 6.39
C ARG A 77 9.29 -6.58 5.96
N VAL A 78 8.45 -5.84 6.68
CA VAL A 78 7.01 -5.77 6.40
C VAL A 78 6.75 -5.02 5.10
N VAL A 79 7.30 -3.81 4.96
CA VAL A 79 7.11 -2.97 3.77
C VAL A 79 7.59 -3.70 2.53
N ASN A 80 8.84 -4.14 2.48
CA ASN A 80 9.38 -4.82 1.29
C ASN A 80 8.61 -6.11 0.94
N LYS A 81 8.00 -6.77 1.93
CA LYS A 81 7.15 -7.94 1.69
C LYS A 81 5.82 -7.56 1.03
N VAL A 82 5.19 -6.49 1.51
CA VAL A 82 3.94 -5.96 0.93
C VAL A 82 4.19 -5.46 -0.49
N GLU A 83 5.23 -4.64 -0.71
CA GLU A 83 5.61 -4.14 -2.04
C GLU A 83 5.86 -5.26 -3.05
N SER A 84 6.62 -6.28 -2.64
CA SER A 84 6.88 -7.45 -3.50
C SER A 84 5.59 -8.18 -3.87
N GLN A 85 4.63 -8.30 -2.95
CA GLN A 85 3.35 -8.95 -3.21
C GLN A 85 2.45 -8.09 -4.10
N ALA A 86 2.49 -6.76 -3.95
CA ALA A 86 1.76 -5.82 -4.81
C ALA A 86 2.28 -5.89 -6.25
N LEU A 87 3.60 -5.84 -6.45
CA LEU A 87 4.22 -6.00 -7.77
C LEU A 87 3.85 -7.33 -8.43
N ASP A 88 4.00 -8.44 -7.71
CA ASP A 88 3.63 -9.77 -8.23
C ASP A 88 2.15 -9.81 -8.64
N PHE A 89 1.27 -9.20 -7.84
CA PHE A 89 -0.15 -9.10 -8.15
C PHE A 89 -0.41 -8.26 -9.40
N TYR A 90 0.23 -7.09 -9.54
CA TYR A 90 0.06 -6.22 -10.69
C TYR A 90 0.52 -6.87 -11.98
N TYR A 91 1.74 -7.42 -12.01
CA TYR A 91 2.29 -8.11 -13.18
C TYR A 91 1.46 -9.32 -13.60
N LYS A 92 0.81 -10.00 -12.65
CA LYS A 92 -0.03 -11.17 -12.96
C LYS A 92 -1.42 -10.80 -13.48
N ASN A 93 -1.98 -9.67 -13.06
CA ASN A 93 -3.41 -9.38 -13.26
C ASN A 93 -3.69 -8.19 -14.19
N PHE A 94 -2.70 -7.35 -14.49
CA PHE A 94 -2.89 -6.15 -15.30
C PHE A 94 -1.88 -6.08 -16.45
N ASP A 95 -2.31 -5.46 -17.54
CA ASP A 95 -1.38 -4.96 -18.55
C ASP A 95 -0.69 -3.71 -17.98
N ILE A 96 0.64 -3.66 -18.06
CA ILE A 96 1.44 -2.63 -17.41
C ILE A 96 1.54 -1.43 -18.35
N SER A 97 0.45 -0.68 -18.41
CA SER A 97 0.31 0.51 -19.24
C SER A 97 -0.47 1.61 -18.52
N GLY A 98 -0.29 2.85 -18.98
CA GLY A 98 -0.98 4.03 -18.41
C GLY A 98 -0.75 4.21 -16.91
N GLU A 99 -1.82 4.39 -16.14
CA GLU A 99 -1.75 4.61 -14.68
C GLU A 99 -1.24 3.39 -13.92
N ILE A 100 -1.50 2.16 -14.39
CA ILE A 100 -0.98 0.95 -13.73
C ILE A 100 0.56 0.92 -13.79
N ALA A 101 1.15 1.39 -14.89
CA ALA A 101 2.60 1.48 -15.01
C ALA A 101 3.21 2.49 -14.02
N LYS A 102 2.49 3.58 -13.72
CA LYS A 102 2.91 4.57 -12.70
C LYS A 102 2.85 3.97 -11.30
N ILE A 103 1.72 3.34 -10.95
CA ILE A 103 1.54 2.64 -9.66
C ILE A 103 2.69 1.64 -9.44
N VAL A 104 2.97 0.80 -10.44
CA VAL A 104 4.06 -0.19 -10.38
C VAL A 104 5.44 0.46 -10.21
N GLU A 105 5.67 1.65 -10.75
CA GLU A 105 6.93 2.36 -10.55
C GLU A 105 7.03 2.96 -9.15
N ASP A 106 5.94 3.52 -8.63
CA ASP A 106 5.85 4.02 -7.26
C ASP A 106 6.14 2.89 -6.24
N GLU A 107 5.59 1.68 -6.42
CA GLU A 107 5.87 0.53 -5.53
C GLU A 107 7.35 0.14 -5.52
N LYS A 108 8.05 0.23 -6.66
CA LYS A 108 9.50 -0.05 -6.69
C LYS A 108 10.30 0.96 -5.88
N HIS A 109 9.82 2.20 -5.78
CA HIS A 109 10.46 3.26 -5.01
C HIS A 109 10.16 3.20 -3.52
N HIS A 110 9.14 2.47 -3.10
CA HIS A 110 8.80 2.29 -1.68
C HIS A 110 9.72 1.31 -0.94
N PHE A 111 10.47 0.47 -1.67
CA PHE A 111 11.42 -0.46 -1.05
C PHE A 111 12.45 0.26 -0.16
N ILE A 112 12.56 -0.23 1.07
CA ILE A 112 13.51 0.30 2.05
C ILE A 112 14.82 -0.48 1.93
N LYS A 113 15.89 0.22 1.53
CA LYS A 113 17.27 -0.29 1.49
C LYS A 113 17.87 -0.42 2.89
#